data_AF-A0A7V3KDI9-F1
#
_entry.id   AF-A0A7V3KDI9-F1
#
_cell.length_a   1.000
_cell.length_b   1.000
_cell.length_c   1.000
_cell.angle_alpha   90.00
_cell.angle_beta   90.00
_cell.angle_gamma   90.00
#
_symmetry.space_group_name_H-M   'P 1'
#
loop_
_entity.id
_entity.type
_entity.pdbx_description
1 polymer ?
#
loop_
_entity_poly.entity_id
_entity_poly.type
_entity_poly.pdbx_seq_one_letter_code
_entity_poly.pdbx_strand_id
1 'polypeptide(L)'
;MKQWVHSAINISAIIAVGATLLFFFLSENRKLEKEIQKLNYLTNKLSSLDKAGIAEAAKALTDLKTAVDGQNSLIHDALGEYIPIKLGEDIEKNLNNLDKIISDKDSWPKTKSDAEQKITELENLKREIPTYAEDEYFPKINRMLWALEMIGMIREADIAKEQDLEKLKDDLELRLLERLDGVDIYEVVIREGEKKISSLTDKLNKFQCKQAEIQVQDCISKTKDCQDTLQWIETLNCENTPEMVANLQKAIMIKSISQELEKVKEYHKKAVELNPEYLKLRALQNIYNYALEFYFSYIYEADMASNEELLSLKEEIGKLYDEIKCMEKQEAEKNEKETMSEEIVNIKELHKRLSDLDIDYLKLYGLQILYDRAANLFFNYENELSAEEKEDIKNEISVLHKVIESQRITESQNDEKAYWKYQEWALKQIKAFDKEINKSVLDKISEDEKFVSEKMLEYLSPIDTRFLDQVVLDRYSRVYQIGIEKIADDSKILLKFYEESIKTKKMTPKDFIGDEK
;
A
#
# COMPACT_ATOMS: atom_id res chain seq x y z
N MET A 1 138.09 -22.14 65.49
CA MET A 1 137.82 -20.76 65.01
C MET A 1 137.99 -20.55 63.50
N LYS A 2 138.92 -21.24 62.79
CA LYS A 2 139.06 -21.12 61.32
C LYS A 2 137.90 -21.70 60.49
N GLN A 3 137.07 -22.57 61.05
CA GLN A 3 135.96 -23.22 60.32
C GLN A 3 134.65 -22.41 60.32
N TRP A 4 134.48 -21.44 61.23
CA TRP A 4 133.27 -20.62 61.31
C TRP A 4 133.29 -19.41 60.36
N VAL A 5 134.48 -18.94 59.98
CA VAL A 5 134.62 -17.79 59.06
C VAL A 5 134.28 -18.18 57.62
N HIS A 6 134.53 -19.43 57.19
CA HIS A 6 134.14 -19.88 55.85
C HIS A 6 132.64 -20.15 55.70
N SER A 7 131.94 -20.49 56.78
CA SER A 7 130.48 -20.70 56.73
C SER A 7 129.71 -19.36 56.64
N ALA A 8 130.16 -18.33 57.35
CA ALA A 8 129.54 -17.00 57.30
C ALA A 8 129.72 -16.29 55.93
N ILE A 9 130.84 -16.52 55.25
CA ILE A 9 131.11 -15.95 53.92
C ILE A 9 130.28 -16.65 52.83
N ASN A 10 130.02 -17.96 52.96
CA ASN A 10 129.18 -18.68 52.00
C ASN A 10 127.69 -18.32 52.14
N ILE A 11 127.19 -18.10 53.37
CA ILE A 11 125.79 -17.73 53.58
C ILE A 11 125.52 -16.30 53.06
N SER A 12 126.43 -15.34 53.26
CA SER A 12 126.26 -13.99 52.74
C SER A 12 126.32 -13.94 51.20
N ALA A 13 127.17 -14.75 50.58
CA ALA A 13 127.22 -14.89 49.13
C ALA A 13 125.94 -15.51 48.56
N ILE A 14 125.37 -16.52 49.21
CA ILE A 14 124.12 -17.16 48.77
C ILE A 14 122.92 -16.20 48.91
N ILE A 15 122.86 -15.41 50.00
CA ILE A 15 121.80 -14.41 50.19
C ILE A 15 121.94 -13.26 49.17
N ALA A 16 123.16 -12.81 48.87
CA ALA A 16 123.39 -11.78 47.87
C ALA A 16 123.03 -12.25 46.44
N VAL A 17 123.40 -13.48 46.08
CA VAL A 17 123.01 -14.08 44.79
C VAL A 17 121.49 -14.30 44.73
N GLY A 18 120.88 -14.76 45.82
CA GLY A 18 119.43 -14.94 45.93
C GLY A 18 118.66 -13.62 45.77
N ALA A 19 119.09 -12.54 46.44
CA ALA A 19 118.46 -11.22 46.31
C ALA A 19 118.64 -10.63 44.90
N THR A 20 119.78 -10.87 44.26
CA THR A 20 120.05 -10.38 42.89
C THR A 20 119.21 -11.15 41.86
N LEU A 21 119.03 -12.46 42.03
CA LEU A 21 118.15 -13.27 41.18
C LEU A 21 116.67 -12.91 41.38
N LEU A 22 116.25 -12.63 42.62
CA LEU A 22 114.88 -12.21 42.92
C LEU A 22 114.57 -10.81 42.35
N PHE A 23 115.55 -9.90 42.36
CA PHE A 23 115.43 -8.60 41.70
C PHE A 23 115.39 -8.72 40.17
N PHE A 24 116.17 -9.62 39.59
CA PHE A 24 116.11 -9.94 38.15
C PHE A 24 114.74 -10.47 37.75
N PHE A 25 114.21 -11.45 38.49
CA PHE A 25 112.88 -12.04 38.27
C PHE A 25 111.75 -11.01 38.42
N LEU A 26 111.82 -10.13 39.43
CA LEU A 26 110.83 -9.07 39.60
C LEU A 26 110.93 -7.99 38.52
N SER A 27 112.13 -7.73 37.98
CA SER A 27 112.31 -6.79 36.87
C SER A 27 111.83 -7.36 35.52
N GLU A 28 112.03 -8.66 35.28
CA GLU A 28 111.51 -9.34 34.10
C GLU A 28 109.99 -9.46 34.14
N ASN A 29 109.39 -9.71 35.31
CA ASN A 29 107.93 -9.72 35.44
C ASN A 29 107.28 -8.36 35.15
N ARG A 30 107.90 -7.25 35.55
CA ARG A 30 107.42 -5.89 35.19
C ARG A 30 107.56 -5.60 33.69
N LYS A 31 108.54 -6.22 33.03
CA LYS A 31 108.71 -6.13 31.58
C LYS A 31 107.64 -6.95 30.86
N LEU A 32 107.34 -8.13 31.38
CA LEU A 32 106.27 -9.00 30.90
C LEU A 32 104.88 -8.37 31.05
N GLU A 33 104.56 -7.74 32.19
CA GLU A 33 103.27 -7.04 32.38
C GLU A 33 103.09 -5.88 31.40
N LYS A 34 104.15 -5.13 31.10
CA LYS A 34 104.10 -4.06 30.08
C LYS A 34 103.91 -4.62 28.67
N GLU A 35 104.50 -5.77 28.37
CA GLU A 35 104.29 -6.45 27.09
C GLU A 35 102.88 -7.03 26.98
N ILE A 36 102.31 -7.57 28.06
CA ILE A 36 100.92 -8.05 28.12
C ILE A 36 99.92 -6.89 27.97
N GLN A 37 100.16 -5.74 28.61
CA GLN A 37 99.32 -4.55 28.42
C GLN A 37 99.42 -4.01 26.98
N LYS A 38 100.61 -4.05 26.38
CA LYS A 38 100.82 -3.67 24.98
C LYS A 38 100.16 -4.66 24.02
N LEU A 39 100.19 -5.96 24.32
CA LEU A 39 99.46 -6.99 23.60
C LEU A 39 97.95 -6.81 23.71
N ASN A 40 97.40 -6.57 24.91
CA ASN A 40 95.96 -6.31 25.07
C ASN A 40 95.52 -5.02 24.38
N TYR A 41 96.34 -3.98 24.39
CA TYR A 41 96.11 -2.76 23.60
C TYR A 41 96.15 -3.04 22.09
N LEU A 42 97.12 -3.85 21.63
CA LEU A 42 97.23 -4.25 20.22
C LEU A 42 96.10 -5.20 19.80
N THR A 43 95.63 -6.10 20.66
CA THR A 43 94.48 -6.99 20.42
C THR A 43 93.17 -6.21 20.40
N ASN A 44 92.99 -5.20 21.26
CA ASN A 44 91.86 -4.27 21.20
C ASN A 44 91.94 -3.32 19.98
N LYS A 45 93.15 -3.00 19.52
CA LYS A 45 93.38 -2.24 18.29
C LYS A 45 93.20 -3.13 17.04
N LEU A 46 93.51 -4.42 17.11
CA LEU A 46 93.26 -5.41 16.05
C LEU A 46 91.76 -5.71 15.95
N SER A 47 91.04 -5.87 17.06
CA SER A 47 89.59 -6.11 17.04
C SER A 47 88.77 -4.90 16.56
N SER A 48 89.33 -3.70 16.64
CA SER A 48 88.77 -2.48 16.03
C SER A 48 89.25 -2.26 14.58
N LEU A 49 90.44 -2.73 14.20
CA LEU A 49 90.92 -2.79 12.81
C LEU A 49 90.21 -3.86 11.96
N ASP A 50 89.76 -4.96 12.55
CA ASP A 50 89.06 -6.01 11.81
C ASP A 50 87.67 -5.52 11.37
N LYS A 51 86.92 -4.83 12.23
CA LYS A 51 85.61 -4.29 11.84
C LYS A 51 85.71 -3.06 10.94
N ALA A 52 86.63 -2.14 11.21
CA ALA A 52 86.80 -0.94 10.39
C ALA A 52 87.43 -1.27 9.03
N GLY A 53 88.43 -2.15 8.99
CA GLY A 53 89.08 -2.61 7.76
C GLY A 53 88.18 -3.51 6.92
N ILE A 54 87.39 -4.41 7.53
CA ILE A 54 86.36 -5.17 6.80
C ILE A 54 85.27 -4.24 6.27
N ALA A 55 84.84 -3.24 7.04
CA ALA A 55 83.86 -2.25 6.56
C ALA A 55 84.39 -1.40 5.41
N GLU A 56 85.66 -0.97 5.48
CA GLU A 56 86.32 -0.16 4.44
C GLU A 56 86.62 -1.00 3.18
N ALA A 57 87.03 -2.26 3.34
CA ALA A 57 87.18 -3.19 2.22
C ALA A 57 85.84 -3.57 1.59
N ALA A 58 84.80 -3.81 2.39
CA ALA A 58 83.44 -4.03 1.90
C ALA A 58 82.91 -2.81 1.15
N LYS A 59 83.18 -1.59 1.66
CA LYS A 59 82.86 -0.34 0.99
C LYS A 59 83.62 -0.20 -0.34
N ALA A 60 84.94 -0.41 -0.35
CA ALA A 60 85.74 -0.36 -1.57
C ALA A 60 85.32 -1.41 -2.61
N LEU A 61 84.95 -2.63 -2.17
CA LEU A 61 84.39 -3.66 -3.02
C LEU A 61 83.02 -3.26 -3.60
N THR A 62 82.18 -2.61 -2.79
CA THR A 62 80.88 -2.08 -3.21
C THR A 62 81.05 -0.94 -4.22
N ASP A 63 81.98 -0.02 -3.96
CA ASP A 63 82.30 1.11 -4.83
C ASP A 63 82.87 0.61 -6.17
N LEU A 64 83.75 -0.41 -6.14
CA LEU A 64 84.29 -1.05 -7.35
C LEU A 64 83.20 -1.79 -8.13
N LYS A 65 82.35 -2.56 -7.44
CA LYS A 65 81.20 -3.23 -8.06
C LYS A 65 80.29 -2.21 -8.75
N THR A 66 79.98 -1.10 -8.07
CA THR A 66 79.14 -0.02 -8.61
C THR A 66 79.78 0.63 -9.84
N ALA A 67 81.10 0.84 -9.83
CA ALA A 67 81.82 1.39 -10.98
C ALA A 67 81.82 0.43 -12.19
N VAL A 68 82.01 -0.88 -11.94
CA VAL A 68 81.95 -1.92 -12.98
C VAL A 68 80.53 -2.07 -13.53
N ASP A 69 79.52 -2.11 -12.66
CA ASP A 69 78.11 -2.19 -13.06
C ASP A 69 77.72 -0.95 -13.88
N GLY A 70 78.21 0.24 -13.51
CA GLY A 70 78.02 1.47 -14.29
C GLY A 70 78.68 1.43 -15.67
N GLN A 71 79.88 0.84 -15.80
CA GLN A 71 80.53 0.65 -17.10
C GLN A 71 79.78 -0.38 -17.96
N ASN A 72 79.35 -1.49 -17.37
CA ASN A 72 78.57 -2.52 -18.06
C ASN A 72 77.21 -1.98 -18.51
N SER A 73 76.55 -1.15 -17.70
CA SER A 73 75.31 -0.46 -18.08
C SER A 73 75.52 0.39 -19.33
N LEU A 74 76.57 1.20 -19.39
CA LEU A 74 76.87 2.03 -20.57
C LEU A 74 77.19 1.21 -21.81
N ILE A 75 77.86 0.06 -21.64
CA ILE A 75 78.14 -0.88 -22.74
C ILE A 75 76.84 -1.53 -23.24
N HIS A 76 75.95 -1.93 -22.33
CA HIS A 76 74.65 -2.50 -22.68
C HIS A 76 73.71 -1.45 -23.28
N ASP A 77 73.71 -0.20 -22.82
CA ASP A 77 72.94 0.87 -23.47
C ASP A 77 73.43 1.13 -24.90
N ALA A 78 74.73 0.99 -25.15
CA ALA A 78 75.34 1.23 -26.46
C ALA A 78 75.26 0.01 -27.41
N LEU A 79 75.28 -1.22 -26.89
CA LEU A 79 75.43 -2.46 -27.66
C LEU A 79 74.39 -3.54 -27.32
N GLY A 80 73.43 -3.26 -26.44
CA GLY A 80 72.52 -4.23 -25.83
C GLY A 80 71.61 -4.95 -26.82
N GLU A 81 71.30 -4.35 -27.96
CA GLU A 81 70.61 -5.06 -29.05
C GLU A 81 71.43 -6.23 -29.63
N TYR A 82 72.75 -6.24 -29.43
CA TYR A 82 73.67 -7.19 -30.06
C TYR A 82 74.40 -8.11 -29.07
N ILE A 83 74.41 -7.80 -27.77
CA ILE A 83 75.08 -8.60 -26.74
C ILE A 83 74.05 -9.08 -25.71
N PRO A 84 73.66 -10.37 -25.73
CA PRO A 84 72.70 -10.90 -24.77
C PRO A 84 73.28 -10.79 -23.35
N ILE A 85 72.46 -10.26 -22.43
CA ILE A 85 72.83 -10.17 -21.03
C ILE A 85 72.86 -11.59 -20.45
N LYS A 86 73.95 -11.94 -19.77
CA LYS A 86 74.08 -13.23 -19.08
C LYS A 86 74.20 -13.00 -17.59
N LEU A 87 73.29 -13.60 -16.83
CA LEU A 87 73.41 -13.68 -15.38
C LEU A 87 74.45 -14.74 -14.98
N GLY A 88 74.86 -14.73 -13.72
CA GLY A 88 75.65 -15.82 -13.16
C GLY A 88 74.88 -17.15 -13.26
N GLU A 89 75.59 -18.24 -13.54
CA GLU A 89 74.99 -19.57 -13.77
C GLU A 89 74.04 -20.00 -12.64
N ASP A 90 74.38 -19.68 -11.39
CA ASP A 90 73.55 -20.00 -10.22
C ASP A 90 72.20 -19.25 -10.22
N ILE A 91 72.21 -17.94 -10.54
CA ILE A 91 71.00 -17.12 -10.58
C ILE A 91 70.09 -17.60 -11.73
N GLU A 92 70.67 -17.82 -12.91
CA GLU A 92 69.91 -18.27 -14.08
C GLU A 92 69.30 -19.66 -13.84
N LYS A 93 70.06 -20.58 -13.23
CA LYS A 93 69.56 -21.89 -12.83
C LYS A 93 68.41 -21.81 -11.83
N ASN A 94 68.51 -20.94 -10.82
CA ASN A 94 67.46 -20.75 -9.82
C ASN A 94 66.20 -20.11 -10.43
N LEU A 95 66.35 -19.09 -11.27
CA LEU A 95 65.23 -18.48 -11.99
C LEU A 95 64.53 -19.50 -12.90
N ASN A 96 65.28 -20.30 -13.65
CA ASN A 96 64.72 -21.35 -14.51
C ASN A 96 64.04 -22.46 -13.70
N ASN A 97 64.54 -22.78 -12.50
CA ASN A 97 63.89 -23.72 -11.60
C ASN A 97 62.54 -23.19 -11.09
N LEU A 98 62.48 -21.91 -10.67
CA LEU A 98 61.22 -21.26 -10.29
C LEU A 98 60.24 -21.17 -11.46
N ASP A 99 60.72 -20.84 -12.66
CA ASP A 99 59.92 -20.82 -13.89
C ASP A 99 59.26 -22.18 -14.17
N LYS A 100 60.05 -23.24 -14.02
CA LYS A 100 59.58 -24.62 -14.18
C LYS A 100 58.56 -24.99 -13.12
N ILE A 101 58.79 -24.60 -11.86
CA ILE A 101 57.83 -24.80 -10.77
C ILE A 101 56.51 -24.12 -11.11
N ILE A 102 56.52 -22.88 -11.60
CA ILE A 102 55.30 -22.13 -11.93
C ILE A 102 54.58 -22.74 -13.14
N SER A 103 55.33 -23.18 -14.15
CA SER A 103 54.77 -23.72 -15.39
C SER A 103 54.15 -25.12 -15.23
N ASP A 104 54.58 -25.88 -14.23
CA ASP A 104 54.12 -27.24 -13.96
C ASP A 104 53.25 -27.29 -12.69
N LYS A 105 51.95 -27.53 -12.88
CA LYS A 105 50.95 -27.61 -11.81
C LYS A 105 51.31 -28.63 -10.72
N ASP A 106 51.91 -29.75 -11.10
CA ASP A 106 52.26 -30.82 -10.15
C ASP A 106 53.44 -30.43 -9.26
N SER A 107 54.23 -29.44 -9.71
CA SER A 107 55.36 -28.87 -8.98
C SER A 107 54.98 -27.66 -8.11
N TRP A 108 53.73 -27.19 -8.16
CA TRP A 108 53.31 -26.01 -7.41
C TRP A 108 53.46 -26.18 -5.89
N PRO A 109 53.74 -25.09 -5.15
CA PRO A 109 53.59 -25.03 -3.70
C PRO A 109 52.28 -25.67 -3.23
N LYS A 110 52.35 -26.51 -2.19
CA LYS A 110 51.19 -27.25 -1.67
C LYS A 110 50.34 -26.41 -0.72
N THR A 111 50.95 -25.43 -0.06
CA THR A 111 50.29 -24.52 0.87
C THR A 111 50.57 -23.06 0.51
N LYS A 112 49.77 -22.13 1.07
CA LYS A 112 50.03 -20.69 0.95
C LYS A 112 51.42 -20.33 1.49
N SER A 113 51.80 -20.88 2.64
CA SER A 113 53.11 -20.62 3.25
C SER A 113 54.28 -21.11 2.39
N ASP A 114 54.14 -22.25 1.70
CA ASP A 114 55.15 -22.71 0.75
C ASP A 114 55.29 -21.74 -0.44
N ALA A 115 54.20 -21.12 -0.89
CA ALA A 115 54.23 -20.11 -1.95
C ALA A 115 54.93 -18.82 -1.48
N GLU A 116 54.65 -18.37 -0.25
CA GLU A 116 55.33 -17.22 0.37
C GLU A 116 56.84 -17.44 0.52
N GLN A 117 57.27 -18.67 0.82
CA GLN A 117 58.69 -19.03 0.82
C GLN A 117 59.32 -18.90 -0.56
N LYS A 118 58.61 -19.33 -1.62
CA LYS A 118 59.07 -19.19 -3.00
C LYS A 118 59.09 -17.73 -3.47
N ILE A 119 58.15 -16.92 -3.01
CA ILE A 119 58.16 -15.46 -3.22
C ILE A 119 59.41 -14.85 -2.57
N THR A 120 59.69 -15.21 -1.32
CA THR A 120 60.89 -14.72 -0.60
C THR A 120 62.19 -15.14 -1.31
N GLU A 121 62.25 -16.37 -1.83
CA GLU A 121 63.37 -16.87 -2.64
C GLU A 121 63.55 -16.02 -3.92
N LEU A 122 62.46 -15.74 -4.64
CA LEU A 122 62.46 -14.91 -5.84
C LEU A 122 62.86 -13.46 -5.57
N GLU A 123 62.39 -12.86 -4.47
CA GLU A 123 62.78 -11.51 -4.06
C GLU A 123 64.27 -11.41 -3.72
N ASN A 124 64.84 -12.45 -3.10
CA ASN A 124 66.27 -12.50 -2.84
C ASN A 124 67.07 -12.57 -4.16
N LEU A 125 66.63 -13.41 -5.11
CA LEU A 125 67.24 -13.46 -6.46
C LEU A 125 67.15 -12.11 -7.17
N LYS A 126 66.02 -11.40 -7.05
CA LYS A 126 65.84 -10.05 -7.62
C LYS A 126 66.89 -9.06 -7.09
N ARG A 127 67.29 -9.16 -5.82
CA ARG A 127 68.33 -8.30 -5.22
C ARG A 127 69.75 -8.65 -5.67
N GLU A 128 69.96 -9.86 -6.17
CA GLU A 128 71.26 -10.32 -6.68
C GLU A 128 71.48 -9.92 -8.15
N ILE A 129 70.43 -9.50 -8.86
CA ILE A 129 70.52 -9.07 -10.25
C ILE A 129 71.26 -7.72 -10.35
N PRO A 130 72.31 -7.63 -11.18
CA PRO A 130 73.00 -6.37 -11.43
C PRO A 130 72.11 -5.34 -12.12
N THR A 131 72.34 -4.06 -11.85
CA THR A 131 71.50 -2.96 -12.37
C THR A 131 71.41 -2.93 -13.90
N TYR A 132 72.49 -3.29 -14.60
CA TYR A 132 72.51 -3.34 -16.06
C TYR A 132 71.63 -4.46 -16.67
N ALA A 133 71.19 -5.42 -15.86
CA ALA A 133 70.37 -6.57 -16.28
C ALA A 133 68.90 -6.43 -15.88
N GLU A 134 68.52 -5.35 -15.17
CA GLU A 134 67.18 -5.18 -14.62
C GLU A 134 66.12 -5.12 -15.73
N ASP A 135 66.37 -4.37 -16.79
CA ASP A 135 65.40 -4.19 -17.89
C ASP A 135 65.01 -5.49 -18.59
N GLU A 136 65.95 -6.45 -18.70
CA GLU A 136 65.70 -7.74 -19.32
C GLU A 136 65.01 -8.73 -18.36
N TYR A 137 65.44 -8.78 -17.10
CA TYR A 137 65.01 -9.82 -16.16
C TYR A 137 63.88 -9.40 -15.21
N PHE A 138 63.73 -8.11 -14.87
CA PHE A 138 62.66 -7.65 -13.98
C PHE A 138 61.26 -7.89 -14.55
N PRO A 139 60.99 -7.72 -15.86
CA PRO A 139 59.71 -8.12 -16.43
C PRO A 139 59.42 -9.61 -16.18
N LYS A 140 60.40 -10.50 -16.39
CA LYS A 140 60.26 -11.95 -16.14
C LYS A 140 60.00 -12.23 -14.65
N ILE A 141 60.76 -11.61 -13.76
CA ILE A 141 60.61 -11.79 -12.31
C ILE A 141 59.28 -11.28 -11.81
N ASN A 142 58.82 -10.12 -12.27
CA ASN A 142 57.53 -9.58 -11.84
C ASN A 142 56.38 -10.49 -12.29
N ARG A 143 56.47 -11.11 -13.47
CA ARG A 143 55.50 -12.15 -13.91
C ARG A 143 55.53 -13.39 -13.01
N MET A 144 56.72 -13.86 -12.63
CA MET A 144 56.87 -14.99 -11.71
C MET A 144 56.32 -14.68 -10.31
N LEU A 145 56.58 -13.48 -9.81
CA LEU A 145 56.08 -13.01 -8.53
C LEU A 145 54.55 -13.02 -8.52
N TRP A 146 53.93 -12.41 -9.53
CA TRP A 146 52.48 -12.46 -9.73
C TRP A 146 51.96 -13.91 -9.75
N ALA A 147 52.62 -14.81 -10.47
CA ALA A 147 52.18 -16.20 -10.58
C ALA A 147 52.29 -16.95 -9.24
N LEU A 148 53.36 -16.75 -8.46
CA LEU A 148 53.52 -17.37 -7.15
C LEU A 148 52.52 -16.84 -6.12
N GLU A 149 52.24 -15.53 -6.13
CA GLU A 149 51.19 -14.92 -5.31
C GLU A 149 49.83 -15.51 -5.65
N MET A 150 49.51 -15.62 -6.95
CA MET A 150 48.27 -16.21 -7.42
C MET A 150 48.15 -17.68 -6.99
N ILE A 151 49.22 -18.47 -7.10
CA ILE A 151 49.25 -19.85 -6.58
C ILE A 151 49.00 -19.87 -5.08
N GLY A 152 49.61 -18.95 -4.32
CA GLY A 152 49.36 -18.79 -2.88
C GLY A 152 47.89 -18.56 -2.55
N MET A 153 47.23 -17.64 -3.27
CA MET A 153 45.79 -17.36 -3.12
C MET A 153 44.92 -18.56 -3.53
N ILE A 154 45.28 -19.30 -4.59
CA ILE A 154 44.59 -20.54 -4.99
C ILE A 154 44.64 -21.59 -3.87
N ARG A 155 45.78 -21.72 -3.18
CA ARG A 155 45.93 -22.64 -2.04
C ARG A 155 45.18 -22.18 -0.80
N GLU A 156 45.13 -20.87 -0.55
CA GLU A 156 44.29 -20.32 0.52
C GLU A 156 42.82 -20.63 0.29
N ALA A 157 42.36 -20.54 -0.96
CA ALA A 157 40.97 -20.80 -1.34
C ALA A 157 40.55 -22.27 -1.17
N ASP A 158 41.50 -23.20 -1.12
CA ASP A 158 41.22 -24.61 -0.81
C ASP A 158 40.81 -24.83 0.65
N ILE A 159 41.30 -23.98 1.57
CA ILE A 159 41.11 -24.11 3.02
C ILE A 159 40.32 -22.96 3.66
N ALA A 160 39.87 -22.00 2.85
CA ALA A 160 39.15 -20.82 3.31
C ALA A 160 37.87 -21.20 4.06
N LYS A 161 37.61 -20.49 5.18
CA LYS A 161 36.37 -20.61 5.94
C LYS A 161 35.26 -19.83 5.23
N GLU A 162 34.01 -20.18 5.51
CA GLU A 162 32.83 -19.59 4.86
C GLU A 162 32.80 -18.05 4.96
N GLN A 163 33.20 -17.50 6.11
CA GLN A 163 33.27 -16.05 6.37
C GLN A 163 34.34 -15.30 5.54
N ASP A 164 35.34 -16.01 5.00
CA ASP A 164 36.46 -15.42 4.28
C ASP A 164 36.30 -15.59 2.75
N LEU A 165 35.25 -16.29 2.29
CA LEU A 165 35.07 -16.66 0.87
C LEU A 165 34.91 -15.45 -0.06
N GLU A 166 34.13 -14.45 0.35
CA GLU A 166 33.85 -13.26 -0.46
C GLU A 166 35.11 -12.44 -0.68
N LYS A 167 35.79 -12.07 0.42
CA LYS A 167 37.06 -11.35 0.36
C LYS A 167 38.08 -12.07 -0.52
N LEU A 168 38.21 -13.39 -0.36
CA LEU A 168 39.20 -14.16 -1.11
C LEU A 168 38.85 -14.27 -2.59
N LYS A 169 37.55 -14.36 -2.93
CA LYS A 169 37.07 -14.29 -4.31
C LYS A 169 37.46 -12.94 -4.94
N ASP A 170 37.18 -11.85 -4.23
CA ASP A 170 37.47 -10.49 -4.71
C ASP A 170 38.98 -10.26 -4.86
N ASP A 171 39.79 -10.73 -3.90
CA ASP A 171 41.25 -10.66 -3.96
C ASP A 171 41.79 -11.44 -5.19
N LEU A 172 41.25 -12.63 -5.49
CA LEU A 172 41.61 -13.42 -6.68
C LEU A 172 41.17 -12.74 -7.99
N GLU A 173 39.96 -12.19 -8.05
CA GLU A 173 39.45 -11.47 -9.22
C GLU A 173 40.29 -10.21 -9.50
N LEU A 174 40.60 -9.44 -8.46
CA LEU A 174 41.48 -8.28 -8.56
C LEU A 174 42.87 -8.69 -9.05
N ARG A 175 43.44 -9.77 -8.50
CA ARG A 175 44.79 -10.21 -8.91
C ARG A 175 44.84 -10.68 -10.36
N LEU A 176 43.78 -11.33 -10.86
CA LEU A 176 43.66 -11.68 -12.29
C LEU A 176 43.54 -10.44 -13.19
N LEU A 177 42.83 -9.41 -12.74
CA LEU A 177 42.70 -8.15 -13.48
C LEU A 177 44.02 -7.37 -13.53
N GLU A 178 44.80 -7.41 -12.46
CA GLU A 178 46.12 -6.78 -12.36
C GLU A 178 47.26 -7.54 -13.07
N ARG A 179 46.94 -8.52 -13.92
CA ARG A 179 47.96 -9.28 -14.66
C ARG A 179 48.85 -8.37 -15.51
N LEU A 180 50.15 -8.64 -15.48
CA LEU A 180 51.14 -7.92 -16.28
C LEU A 180 51.11 -8.38 -17.75
N ASP A 181 51.58 -7.54 -18.67
CA ASP A 181 51.74 -7.92 -20.07
C ASP A 181 52.71 -9.11 -20.22
N GLY A 182 52.34 -10.06 -21.07
CA GLY A 182 53.12 -11.28 -21.34
C GLY A 182 53.02 -12.36 -20.24
N VAL A 183 52.12 -12.22 -19.26
CA VAL A 183 51.80 -13.27 -18.27
C VAL A 183 51.09 -14.47 -18.90
N ASP A 184 50.59 -14.36 -20.13
CA ASP A 184 49.94 -15.48 -20.85
C ASP A 184 50.82 -16.73 -20.99
N ILE A 185 52.14 -16.60 -20.78
CA ILE A 185 53.08 -17.72 -20.65
C ILE A 185 52.72 -18.67 -19.48
N TYR A 186 52.00 -18.20 -18.48
CA TYR A 186 51.52 -18.96 -17.31
C TYR A 186 50.02 -19.24 -17.41
N GLU A 187 49.54 -19.65 -18.58
CA GLU A 187 48.13 -19.97 -18.86
C GLU A 187 47.54 -20.97 -17.83
N VAL A 188 48.35 -21.90 -17.33
CA VAL A 188 47.94 -22.88 -16.31
C VAL A 188 47.53 -22.19 -15.00
N VAL A 189 48.26 -21.14 -14.58
CA VAL A 189 47.97 -20.36 -13.36
C VAL A 189 46.67 -19.58 -13.53
N ILE A 190 46.50 -18.92 -14.67
CA ILE A 190 45.28 -18.16 -15.01
C ILE A 190 44.06 -19.09 -14.97
N ARG A 191 44.11 -20.22 -15.69
CA ARG A 191 43.01 -21.18 -15.80
C ARG A 191 42.61 -21.77 -14.44
N GLU A 192 43.58 -22.10 -13.59
CA GLU A 192 43.29 -22.60 -12.25
C GLU A 192 42.75 -21.49 -11.33
N GLY A 193 43.20 -20.25 -11.50
CA GLY A 193 42.65 -19.07 -10.83
C GLY A 193 41.16 -18.85 -11.17
N GLU A 194 40.83 -18.82 -12.46
CA GLU A 194 39.44 -18.69 -12.95
C GLU A 194 38.55 -19.84 -12.46
N LYS A 195 39.06 -21.07 -12.53
CA LYS A 195 38.38 -22.25 -12.00
C LYS A 195 38.14 -22.13 -10.50
N LYS A 196 39.10 -21.57 -9.76
CA LYS A 196 38.96 -21.37 -8.31
C LYS A 196 37.92 -20.30 -7.99
N ILE A 197 37.92 -19.17 -8.71
CA ILE A 197 36.90 -18.12 -8.58
C ILE A 197 35.50 -18.69 -8.82
N SER A 198 35.34 -19.50 -9.87
CA SER A 198 34.07 -20.18 -10.16
C SER A 198 33.65 -21.08 -8.99
N SER A 199 34.57 -21.90 -8.47
CA SER A 199 34.30 -22.76 -7.31
C SER A 199 34.02 -21.98 -6.02
N LEU A 200 34.66 -20.83 -5.80
CA LEU A 200 34.40 -19.96 -4.65
C LEU A 200 33.04 -19.30 -4.77
N THR A 201 32.66 -18.86 -5.97
CA THR A 201 31.34 -18.30 -6.26
C THR A 201 30.25 -19.33 -5.93
N ASP A 202 30.41 -20.59 -6.33
CA ASP A 202 29.47 -21.66 -5.98
C ASP A 202 29.38 -21.89 -4.45
N LYS A 203 30.51 -21.87 -3.75
CA LYS A 203 30.55 -22.02 -2.29
C LYS A 203 29.90 -20.83 -1.58
N LEU A 204 30.21 -19.62 -2.03
CA LEU A 204 29.67 -18.37 -1.48
C LEU A 204 28.16 -18.31 -1.67
N ASN A 205 27.66 -18.62 -2.88
CA ASN A 205 26.24 -18.73 -3.15
C ASN A 205 25.57 -19.74 -2.22
N LYS A 206 26.13 -20.95 -2.06
CA LYS A 206 25.60 -21.95 -1.11
C LYS A 206 25.56 -21.46 0.33
N PHE A 207 26.60 -20.75 0.77
CA PHE A 207 26.65 -20.17 2.10
C PHE A 207 25.59 -19.06 2.28
N GLN A 208 25.49 -18.14 1.33
CA GLN A 208 24.48 -17.07 1.33
C GLN A 208 23.05 -17.65 1.31
N CYS A 209 22.80 -18.70 0.54
CA CYS A 209 21.51 -19.40 0.54
C CYS A 209 21.16 -19.99 1.92
N LYS A 210 22.13 -20.63 2.61
CA LYS A 210 21.91 -21.12 3.98
C LYS A 210 21.63 -19.98 4.97
N GLN A 211 22.36 -18.87 4.85
CA GLN A 211 22.12 -17.69 5.69
C GLN A 211 20.74 -17.08 5.40
N ALA A 212 20.31 -17.06 4.14
CA ALA A 212 18.98 -16.64 3.74
C ALA A 212 17.90 -17.51 4.38
N GLU A 213 18.02 -18.84 4.31
CA GLU A 213 17.09 -19.75 4.96
C GLU A 213 16.97 -19.47 6.47
N ILE A 214 18.10 -19.27 7.15
CA ILE A 214 18.12 -18.93 8.59
C ILE A 214 17.41 -17.59 8.84
N GLN A 215 17.72 -16.56 8.05
CA GLN A 215 17.12 -15.23 8.21
C GLN A 215 15.62 -15.21 7.91
N VAL A 216 15.16 -15.96 6.90
CA VAL A 216 13.72 -16.15 6.62
C VAL A 216 13.02 -16.74 7.83
N GLN A 217 13.55 -17.84 8.36
CA GLN A 217 12.97 -18.51 9.54
C GLN A 217 12.99 -17.60 10.77
N ASP A 218 14.07 -16.86 10.98
CA ASP A 218 14.17 -15.88 12.07
C ASP A 218 13.17 -14.73 11.90
N CYS A 219 12.94 -14.27 10.67
CA CYS A 219 12.01 -13.17 10.41
C CYS A 219 10.56 -13.58 10.63
N ILE A 220 10.19 -14.76 10.11
CA ILE A 220 8.87 -15.37 10.29
C ILE A 220 8.59 -15.59 11.78
N SER A 221 9.56 -16.13 12.54
CA SER A 221 9.35 -16.49 13.95
C SER A 221 9.39 -15.31 14.92
N LYS A 222 10.23 -14.29 14.67
CA LYS A 222 10.45 -13.17 15.61
C LYS A 222 9.65 -11.92 15.28
N THR A 223 8.73 -11.98 14.32
CA THR A 223 7.90 -10.83 13.89
C THR A 223 8.70 -9.57 13.56
N LYS A 224 9.95 -9.73 13.10
CA LYS A 224 10.79 -8.60 12.68
C LYS A 224 10.25 -7.99 11.39
N ASP A 225 10.77 -6.83 11.01
CA ASP A 225 10.54 -6.31 9.67
C ASP A 225 11.28 -7.21 8.67
N CYS A 226 10.54 -7.76 7.71
CA CYS A 226 11.06 -8.72 6.73
C CYS A 226 11.31 -8.08 5.36
N GLN A 227 11.10 -6.77 5.19
CA GLN A 227 11.28 -6.11 3.89
C GLN A 227 12.75 -6.15 3.44
N ASP A 228 13.70 -5.85 4.32
CA ASP A 228 15.13 -5.90 4.00
C ASP A 228 15.57 -7.33 3.64
N THR A 229 15.07 -8.32 4.38
CA THR A 229 15.33 -9.75 4.11
C THR A 229 14.74 -10.19 2.77
N LEU A 230 13.55 -9.69 2.40
CA LEU A 230 12.92 -9.97 1.11
C LEU A 230 13.79 -9.47 -0.03
N GLN A 231 14.17 -8.19 0.02
CA GLN A 231 14.97 -7.55 -1.01
C GLN A 231 16.33 -8.23 -1.16
N TRP A 232 16.95 -8.64 -0.06
CA TRP A 232 18.22 -9.36 -0.12
C TRP A 232 18.07 -10.72 -0.80
N ILE A 233 17.05 -11.51 -0.45
CA ILE A 233 16.81 -12.86 -1.03
C ILE A 233 16.53 -12.81 -2.52
N GLU A 234 15.83 -11.78 -3.00
CA GLU A 234 15.57 -11.58 -4.43
C GLU A 234 16.85 -11.39 -5.26
N THR A 235 17.97 -10.99 -4.63
CA THR A 235 19.27 -10.89 -5.30
C THR A 235 20.05 -12.21 -5.32
N LEU A 236 19.59 -13.23 -4.59
CA LEU A 236 20.26 -14.52 -4.47
C LEU A 236 19.77 -15.53 -5.52
N ASN A 237 20.71 -16.26 -6.11
CA ASN A 237 20.44 -17.34 -7.05
C ASN A 237 20.37 -18.70 -6.35
N CYS A 238 19.40 -18.88 -5.44
CA CYS A 238 19.17 -20.14 -4.73
C CYS A 238 18.05 -20.94 -5.42
N GLU A 239 18.19 -22.27 -5.42
CA GLU A 239 17.15 -23.17 -5.96
C GLU A 239 15.79 -22.97 -5.25
N ASN A 240 15.82 -22.69 -3.95
CA ASN A 240 14.65 -22.46 -3.11
C ASN A 240 14.22 -20.98 -3.02
N THR A 241 14.84 -20.05 -3.77
CA THR A 241 14.50 -18.61 -3.70
C THR A 241 13.00 -18.36 -3.88
N PRO A 242 12.28 -18.96 -4.86
CA PRO A 242 10.86 -18.71 -5.06
C PRO A 242 10.00 -19.11 -3.85
N GLU A 243 10.32 -20.23 -3.21
CA GLU A 243 9.60 -20.70 -2.02
C GLU A 243 9.88 -19.80 -0.81
N MET A 244 11.13 -19.40 -0.60
CA MET A 244 11.51 -18.46 0.46
C MET A 244 10.80 -17.11 0.30
N VAL A 245 10.78 -16.56 -0.91
CA VAL A 245 10.08 -15.31 -1.25
C VAL A 245 8.59 -15.42 -0.96
N ALA A 246 7.93 -16.49 -1.42
CA ALA A 246 6.51 -16.71 -1.18
C ALA A 246 6.19 -16.80 0.33
N ASN A 247 6.98 -17.57 1.08
CA ASN A 247 6.82 -17.70 2.53
C ASN A 247 7.01 -16.37 3.27
N LEU A 248 7.99 -15.56 2.86
CA LEU A 248 8.28 -14.28 3.48
C LEU A 248 7.22 -13.22 3.14
N GLN A 249 6.77 -13.16 1.88
CA GLN A 249 5.65 -12.31 1.45
C GLN A 249 4.38 -12.63 2.24
N LYS A 250 4.07 -13.93 2.40
CA LYS A 250 2.96 -14.38 3.24
C LYS A 250 3.10 -13.91 4.69
N ALA A 251 4.29 -14.02 5.29
CA ALA A 251 4.53 -13.57 6.66
C ALA A 251 4.40 -12.04 6.82
N ILE A 252 4.91 -11.25 5.86
CA ILE A 252 4.75 -9.80 5.82
C ILE A 252 3.26 -9.42 5.75
N MET A 253 2.52 -10.13 4.91
CA MET A 253 1.09 -9.93 4.73
C MET A 253 0.30 -10.24 6.01
N ILE A 254 0.54 -11.38 6.65
CA ILE A 254 -0.09 -11.75 7.92
C ILE A 254 0.19 -10.69 8.99
N LYS A 255 1.43 -10.20 9.08
CA LYS A 255 1.80 -9.13 10.02
C LYS A 255 1.04 -7.83 9.72
N SER A 256 0.91 -7.45 8.45
CA SER A 256 0.12 -6.28 8.05
C SER A 256 -1.36 -6.44 8.43
N ILE A 257 -1.94 -7.62 8.20
CA ILE A 257 -3.33 -7.92 8.57
C ILE A 257 -3.51 -7.82 10.08
N SER A 258 -2.57 -8.38 10.87
CA SER A 258 -2.60 -8.30 12.33
C SER A 258 -2.58 -6.85 12.83
N GLN A 259 -1.70 -6.00 12.28
CA GLN A 259 -1.62 -4.58 12.64
C GLN A 259 -2.91 -3.82 12.31
N GLU A 260 -3.49 -4.09 11.14
CA GLU A 260 -4.71 -3.43 10.69
C GLU A 260 -5.95 -3.91 11.44
N LEU A 261 -6.01 -5.20 11.79
CA LEU A 261 -7.02 -5.75 12.69
C LEU A 261 -7.01 -5.03 14.05
N GLU A 262 -5.84 -4.81 14.65
CA GLU A 262 -5.75 -4.09 15.92
C GLU A 262 -6.20 -2.62 15.80
N LYS A 263 -5.89 -1.95 14.67
CA LYS A 263 -6.43 -0.61 14.40
C LYS A 263 -7.95 -0.62 14.24
N VAL A 264 -8.52 -1.58 13.52
CA VAL A 264 -9.98 -1.72 13.35
C VAL A 264 -10.65 -1.92 14.72
N LYS A 265 -10.12 -2.80 15.57
CA LYS A 265 -10.62 -2.99 16.94
C LYS A 265 -10.52 -1.71 17.78
N GLU A 266 -9.40 -0.99 17.70
CA GLU A 266 -9.22 0.27 18.42
C GLU A 266 -10.21 1.35 17.94
N TYR A 267 -10.38 1.50 16.63
CA TYR A 267 -11.32 2.44 16.04
C TYR A 267 -12.77 2.08 16.37
N HIS A 268 -13.12 0.80 16.30
CA HIS A 268 -14.42 0.30 16.69
C HIS A 268 -14.72 0.68 18.15
N LYS A 269 -13.80 0.38 19.08
CA LYS A 269 -13.94 0.76 20.49
C LYS A 269 -14.17 2.27 20.67
N LYS A 270 -13.39 3.11 19.99
CA LYS A 270 -13.55 4.58 20.06
C LYS A 270 -14.87 5.06 19.45
N ALA A 271 -15.32 4.46 18.35
CA ALA A 271 -16.57 4.84 17.68
C ALA A 271 -17.79 4.59 18.58
N VAL A 272 -17.80 3.48 19.32
CA VAL A 272 -18.89 3.13 20.24
C VAL A 272 -19.05 4.15 21.38
N GLU A 273 -17.97 4.86 21.75
CA GLU A 273 -17.96 5.91 22.78
C GLU A 273 -18.42 7.29 22.27
N LEU A 274 -18.67 7.44 20.96
CA LEU A 274 -19.07 8.74 20.37
C LEU A 274 -20.52 9.11 20.71
N ASN A 275 -20.73 10.41 20.90
CA ASN A 275 -22.04 11.06 21.08
C ASN A 275 -22.03 12.36 20.26
N PRO A 276 -23.11 12.69 19.51
CA PRO A 276 -24.41 12.01 19.36
C PRO A 276 -24.43 10.73 18.52
N GLU A 277 -25.52 9.95 18.65
CA GLU A 277 -25.72 8.64 17.99
C GLU A 277 -25.52 8.69 16.47
N TYR A 278 -25.88 9.80 15.79
CA TYR A 278 -25.64 9.94 14.35
C TYR A 278 -24.13 9.98 14.00
N LEU A 279 -23.29 10.57 14.87
CA LEU A 279 -21.83 10.56 14.68
C LEU A 279 -21.27 9.17 14.90
N LYS A 280 -21.80 8.44 15.89
CA LYS A 280 -21.44 7.05 16.15
C LYS A 280 -21.79 6.15 14.97
N LEU A 281 -23.02 6.22 14.44
CA LEU A 281 -23.43 5.47 13.25
C LEU A 281 -22.49 5.73 12.06
N ARG A 282 -22.22 7.01 11.78
CA ARG A 282 -21.33 7.40 10.67
C ARG A 282 -19.90 6.91 10.86
N ALA A 283 -19.38 6.95 12.09
CA ALA A 283 -18.06 6.44 12.41
C ALA A 283 -17.98 4.91 12.21
N LEU A 284 -18.98 4.17 12.69
CA LEU A 284 -19.06 2.71 12.50
C LEU A 284 -19.14 2.34 11.02
N GLN A 285 -19.95 3.05 10.22
CA GLN A 285 -20.04 2.83 8.77
C GLN A 285 -18.68 3.06 8.06
N ASN A 286 -17.95 4.11 8.44
CA ASN A 286 -16.62 4.37 7.87
C ASN A 286 -15.62 3.25 8.23
N ILE A 287 -15.63 2.79 9.49
CA ILE A 287 -14.74 1.70 9.94
C ILE A 287 -15.11 0.39 9.25
N TYR A 288 -16.41 0.10 9.09
CA TYR A 288 -16.89 -1.07 8.35
C TYR A 288 -16.38 -1.07 6.90
N ASN A 289 -16.54 0.05 6.19
CA ASN A 289 -16.06 0.17 4.81
C ASN A 289 -14.54 0.01 4.72
N TYR A 290 -13.79 0.63 5.63
CA TYR A 290 -12.33 0.48 5.73
C TYR A 290 -11.91 -0.97 5.94
N ALA A 291 -12.50 -1.65 6.93
CA ALA A 291 -12.21 -3.04 7.24
C ALA A 291 -12.59 -3.97 6.08
N LEU A 292 -13.70 -3.69 5.39
CA LEU A 292 -14.17 -4.44 4.23
C LEU A 292 -13.22 -4.31 3.02
N GLU A 293 -12.81 -3.08 2.68
CA GLU A 293 -11.83 -2.82 1.61
C GLU A 293 -10.50 -3.53 1.90
N PHE A 294 -10.04 -3.45 3.15
CA PHE A 294 -8.84 -4.14 3.58
C PHE A 294 -9.00 -5.67 3.48
N TYR A 295 -10.09 -6.24 4.00
CA TYR A 295 -10.38 -7.68 3.91
C TYR A 295 -10.40 -8.19 2.46
N PHE A 296 -11.06 -7.46 1.54
CA PHE A 296 -11.11 -7.84 0.14
C PHE A 296 -9.76 -7.74 -0.58
N SER A 297 -8.85 -6.88 -0.11
CA SER A 297 -7.51 -6.78 -0.66
C SER A 297 -6.67 -8.05 -0.42
N TYR A 298 -7.00 -8.85 0.60
CA TYR A 298 -6.21 -10.03 0.99
C TYR A 298 -6.93 -11.37 0.80
N ILE A 299 -8.26 -11.41 0.73
CA ILE A 299 -9.00 -12.69 0.63
C ILE A 299 -8.71 -13.46 -0.67
N TYR A 300 -8.34 -12.75 -1.75
CA TYR A 300 -8.07 -13.36 -3.06
C TYR A 300 -6.65 -13.93 -3.18
N GLU A 301 -5.79 -13.69 -2.20
CA GLU A 301 -4.46 -14.28 -2.19
C GLU A 301 -4.55 -15.77 -1.82
N ALA A 302 -3.98 -16.61 -2.67
CA ALA A 302 -3.96 -18.06 -2.48
C ALA A 302 -3.38 -18.36 -1.08
N ASP A 303 -4.05 -19.24 -0.33
CA ASP A 303 -3.73 -19.65 1.04
C ASP A 303 -4.04 -18.67 2.20
N MET A 304 -4.66 -17.51 1.94
CA MET A 304 -5.02 -16.57 3.03
C MET A 304 -6.42 -16.79 3.61
N ALA A 305 -7.32 -17.46 2.88
CA ALA A 305 -8.72 -17.64 3.30
C ALA A 305 -8.90 -18.41 4.63
N SER A 306 -7.91 -19.24 5.01
CA SER A 306 -7.90 -20.00 6.27
C SER A 306 -6.99 -19.40 7.34
N ASN A 307 -6.43 -18.21 7.12
CA ASN A 307 -5.56 -17.55 8.09
C ASN A 307 -6.39 -17.01 9.27
N GLU A 308 -5.90 -17.24 10.50
CA GLU A 308 -6.60 -16.92 11.74
C GLU A 308 -6.83 -15.41 11.93
N GLU A 309 -5.86 -14.57 11.54
CA GLU A 309 -5.97 -13.12 11.60
C GLU A 309 -7.02 -12.60 10.61
N LEU A 310 -7.05 -13.14 9.39
CA LEU A 310 -8.06 -12.78 8.40
C LEU A 310 -9.47 -13.23 8.82
N LEU A 311 -9.60 -14.39 9.45
CA LEU A 311 -10.86 -14.85 10.03
C LEU A 311 -11.30 -13.95 11.20
N SER A 312 -10.38 -13.54 12.05
CA SER A 312 -10.65 -12.60 13.15
C SER A 312 -11.10 -11.24 12.63
N LEU A 313 -10.52 -10.75 11.53
CA LEU A 313 -10.98 -9.53 10.86
C LEU A 313 -12.39 -9.68 10.30
N LYS A 314 -12.70 -10.82 9.67
CA LYS A 314 -14.05 -11.13 9.18
C LYS A 314 -15.09 -11.12 10.30
N GLU A 315 -14.75 -11.71 11.46
CA GLU A 315 -15.62 -11.68 12.64
C GLU A 315 -15.87 -10.26 13.13
N GLU A 316 -14.84 -9.42 13.18
CA GLU A 316 -14.96 -8.02 13.59
C GLU A 316 -15.82 -7.20 12.61
N ILE A 317 -15.67 -7.44 11.30
CA ILE A 317 -16.56 -6.87 10.25
C ILE A 317 -18.02 -7.27 10.49
N GLY A 318 -18.25 -8.53 10.89
CA GLY A 318 -19.59 -9.02 11.24
C GLY A 318 -20.20 -8.26 12.41
N LYS A 319 -19.44 -8.02 13.49
CA LYS A 319 -19.89 -7.23 14.64
C LYS A 319 -20.25 -5.80 14.24
N LEU A 320 -19.39 -5.14 13.45
CA LEU A 320 -19.64 -3.79 12.95
C LEU A 320 -20.95 -3.72 12.15
N TYR A 321 -21.19 -4.71 11.27
CA TYR A 321 -22.41 -4.78 10.48
C TYR A 321 -23.67 -4.92 11.35
N ASP A 322 -23.66 -5.82 12.33
CA ASP A 322 -24.79 -6.05 13.23
C ASP A 322 -25.11 -4.79 14.07
N GLU A 323 -24.08 -4.09 14.55
CA GLU A 323 -24.24 -2.82 15.27
C GLU A 323 -24.83 -1.71 14.40
N ILE A 324 -24.29 -1.53 13.18
CA ILE A 324 -24.83 -0.55 12.21
C ILE A 324 -26.31 -0.85 11.93
N LYS A 325 -26.68 -2.11 11.69
CA LYS A 325 -28.07 -2.51 11.43
C LYS A 325 -28.99 -2.24 12.61
N CYS A 326 -28.51 -2.47 13.83
CA CYS A 326 -29.25 -2.14 15.05
C CYS A 326 -29.49 -0.63 15.17
N MET A 327 -28.47 0.19 14.92
CA MET A 327 -28.57 1.65 14.99
C MET A 327 -29.45 2.24 13.88
N GLU A 328 -29.33 1.78 12.63
CA GLU A 328 -30.19 2.19 11.51
C GLU A 328 -31.66 1.93 11.84
N LYS A 329 -31.96 0.79 12.48
CA LYS A 329 -33.32 0.46 12.92
C LYS A 329 -33.80 1.43 14.02
N GLN A 330 -32.97 1.73 15.02
CA GLN A 330 -33.31 2.68 16.09
C GLN A 330 -33.53 4.10 15.54
N GLU A 331 -32.71 4.54 14.59
CA GLU A 331 -32.85 5.86 13.94
C GLU A 331 -34.11 5.92 13.07
N ALA A 332 -34.43 4.86 12.34
CA ALA A 332 -35.69 4.76 11.58
C ALA A 332 -36.90 4.84 12.52
N GLU A 333 -36.93 4.08 13.61
CA GLU A 333 -37.99 4.14 14.63
C GLU A 333 -38.12 5.52 15.29
N LYS A 334 -36.99 6.20 15.51
CA LYS A 334 -36.98 7.55 16.08
C LYS A 334 -37.52 8.59 15.09
N ASN A 335 -37.05 8.56 13.85
CA ASN A 335 -37.49 9.47 12.80
C ASN A 335 -38.98 9.27 12.46
N GLU A 336 -39.46 8.03 12.48
CA GLU A 336 -40.88 7.71 12.30
C GLU A 336 -41.72 8.33 13.42
N LYS A 337 -41.27 8.24 14.69
CA LYS A 337 -41.94 8.90 15.83
C LYS A 337 -41.95 10.43 15.74
N GLU A 338 -40.81 11.05 15.43
CA GLU A 338 -40.73 12.52 15.28
C GLU A 338 -41.64 13.00 14.13
N THR A 339 -41.67 12.27 13.01
CA THR A 339 -42.55 12.57 11.87
C THR A 339 -44.04 12.43 12.22
N MET A 340 -44.41 11.43 13.03
CA MET A 340 -45.80 11.24 13.48
C MET A 340 -46.29 12.39 14.37
N SER A 341 -45.49 12.86 15.32
CA SER A 341 -45.87 13.98 16.20
C SER A 341 -46.01 15.29 15.41
N GLU A 342 -45.12 15.57 14.46
CA GLU A 342 -45.23 16.73 13.56
C GLU A 342 -46.49 16.67 12.68
N GLU A 343 -46.81 15.48 12.16
CA GLU A 343 -47.99 15.26 11.32
C GLU A 343 -49.30 15.53 12.07
N ILE A 344 -49.41 15.14 13.35
CA ILE A 344 -50.57 15.45 14.20
C ILE A 344 -50.76 16.96 14.35
N VAL A 345 -49.66 17.71 14.56
CA VAL A 345 -49.70 19.18 14.65
C VAL A 345 -50.17 19.79 13.33
N ASN A 346 -49.65 19.28 12.22
CA ASN A 346 -49.97 19.76 10.88
C ASN A 346 -51.45 19.50 10.52
N ILE A 347 -51.99 18.33 10.92
CA ILE A 347 -53.42 18.01 10.75
C ILE A 347 -54.29 19.04 11.48
N LYS A 348 -54.00 19.33 12.76
CA LYS A 348 -54.76 20.32 13.55
C LYS A 348 -54.69 21.72 12.94
N GLU A 349 -53.52 22.14 12.46
CA GLU A 349 -53.36 23.44 11.80
C GLU A 349 -54.17 23.53 10.50
N LEU A 350 -54.12 22.48 9.67
CA LEU A 350 -54.89 22.41 8.43
C LEU A 350 -56.39 22.40 8.70
N HIS A 351 -56.87 21.69 9.72
CA HIS A 351 -58.29 21.71 10.10
C HIS A 351 -58.75 23.12 10.43
N LYS A 352 -57.96 23.86 11.22
CA LYS A 352 -58.26 25.26 11.55
C LYS A 352 -58.36 26.11 10.27
N ARG A 353 -57.37 26.01 9.38
CA ARG A 353 -57.33 26.79 8.12
C ARG A 353 -58.48 26.45 7.18
N LEU A 354 -58.84 25.17 7.07
CA LEU A 354 -59.98 24.71 6.27
C LEU A 354 -61.32 25.16 6.86
N SER A 355 -61.42 25.22 8.19
CA SER A 355 -62.63 25.70 8.88
C SER A 355 -62.92 27.17 8.59
N ASP A 356 -61.88 27.96 8.32
CA ASP A 356 -61.97 29.39 8.01
C ASP A 356 -62.26 29.68 6.53
N LEU A 357 -62.41 28.66 5.67
CA LEU A 357 -62.73 28.87 4.25
C LEU A 357 -64.20 29.28 4.04
N ASP A 358 -64.40 30.35 3.26
CA ASP A 358 -65.72 30.89 2.89
C ASP A 358 -66.45 30.07 1.82
N ILE A 359 -65.76 29.12 1.17
CA ILE A 359 -66.31 28.34 0.05
C ILE A 359 -66.67 26.94 0.56
N ASP A 360 -67.95 26.72 0.84
CA ASP A 360 -68.47 25.51 1.50
C ASP A 360 -68.00 24.20 0.83
N TYR A 361 -68.01 24.13 -0.51
CA TYR A 361 -67.58 22.93 -1.23
C TYR A 361 -66.09 22.62 -1.06
N LEU A 362 -65.22 23.64 -1.14
CA LEU A 362 -63.78 23.47 -0.95
C LEU A 362 -63.45 23.13 0.50
N LYS A 363 -64.20 23.70 1.44
CA LYS A 363 -64.14 23.36 2.85
C LYS A 363 -64.49 21.90 3.09
N LEU A 364 -65.64 21.43 2.58
CA LEU A 364 -66.07 20.04 2.74
C LEU A 364 -65.05 19.05 2.14
N TYR A 365 -64.57 19.31 0.93
CA TYR A 365 -63.58 18.47 0.26
C TYR A 365 -62.24 18.43 1.03
N GLY A 366 -61.75 19.59 1.48
CA GLY A 366 -60.54 19.67 2.28
C GLY A 366 -60.66 18.94 3.62
N LEU A 367 -61.80 19.08 4.30
CA LEU A 367 -62.07 18.39 5.57
C LEU A 367 -62.14 16.87 5.39
N GLN A 368 -62.69 16.38 4.27
CA GLN A 368 -62.70 14.94 3.96
C GLN A 368 -61.29 14.38 3.75
N ILE A 369 -60.44 15.06 2.98
CA ILE A 369 -59.03 14.66 2.80
C ILE A 369 -58.32 14.61 4.15
N LEU A 370 -58.57 15.62 4.99
CA LEU A 370 -57.94 15.70 6.29
C LEU A 370 -58.41 14.61 7.25
N TYR A 371 -59.70 14.26 7.21
CA TYR A 371 -60.27 13.12 7.94
C TYR A 371 -59.60 11.81 7.52
N ASP A 372 -59.48 11.55 6.21
CA ASP A 372 -58.85 10.33 5.71
C ASP A 372 -57.37 10.26 6.13
N ARG A 373 -56.66 11.40 6.10
CA ARG A 373 -55.27 11.51 6.55
C ARG A 373 -55.13 11.23 8.05
N ALA A 374 -55.99 11.81 8.89
CA ALA A 374 -55.99 11.56 10.34
C ALA A 374 -56.38 10.11 10.68
N ALA A 375 -57.37 9.55 9.99
CA ALA A 375 -57.79 8.16 10.17
C ALA A 375 -56.70 7.17 9.77
N ASN A 376 -55.99 7.43 8.66
CA ASN A 376 -54.85 6.61 8.24
C ASN A 376 -53.68 6.68 9.23
N LEU A 377 -53.35 7.88 9.73
CA LEU A 377 -52.32 8.05 10.75
C LEU A 377 -52.69 7.27 12.04
N PHE A 378 -53.95 7.35 12.47
CA PHE A 378 -54.42 6.61 13.63
C PHE A 378 -54.40 5.09 13.41
N PHE A 379 -54.91 4.60 12.27
CA PHE A 379 -55.03 3.15 12.04
C PHE A 379 -53.68 2.46 11.82
N ASN A 380 -52.78 3.10 11.07
CA ASN A 380 -51.49 2.51 10.74
C ASN A 380 -50.50 2.56 11.91
N TYR A 381 -50.70 3.51 12.83
CA TYR A 381 -49.75 3.79 13.91
C TYR A 381 -50.38 3.74 15.31
N GLU A 382 -51.54 3.07 15.46
CA GLU A 382 -52.28 3.06 16.72
C GLU A 382 -51.41 2.54 17.88
N ASN A 383 -50.50 1.60 17.65
CA ASN A 383 -49.70 1.00 18.73
C ASN A 383 -48.47 1.85 19.09
N GLU A 384 -48.03 2.68 18.17
CA GLU A 384 -46.81 3.48 18.23
C GLU A 384 -47.04 4.88 18.84
N LEU A 385 -48.27 5.40 18.76
CA LEU A 385 -48.67 6.67 19.35
C LEU A 385 -48.72 6.62 20.89
N SER A 386 -48.35 7.73 21.55
CA SER A 386 -48.57 7.88 23.00
C SER A 386 -50.07 7.92 23.33
N ALA A 387 -50.43 7.65 24.59
CA ALA A 387 -51.84 7.70 25.01
C ALA A 387 -52.48 9.09 24.77
N GLU A 388 -51.69 10.16 24.94
CA GLU A 388 -52.10 11.54 24.67
C GLU A 388 -52.31 11.77 23.16
N GLU A 389 -51.36 11.37 22.32
CA GLU A 389 -51.48 11.52 20.86
C GLU A 389 -52.64 10.70 20.28
N LYS A 390 -52.90 9.49 20.80
CA LYS A 390 -54.06 8.68 20.41
C LYS A 390 -55.37 9.38 20.73
N GLU A 391 -55.47 9.97 21.91
CA GLU A 391 -56.67 10.68 22.33
C GLU A 391 -56.85 11.96 21.49
N ASP A 392 -55.78 12.69 21.24
CA ASP A 392 -55.77 13.87 20.40
C ASP A 392 -56.25 13.60 18.97
N ILE A 393 -55.72 12.56 18.31
CA ILE A 393 -56.12 12.25 16.94
C ILE A 393 -57.53 11.64 16.87
N LYS A 394 -57.96 10.86 17.89
CA LYS A 394 -59.35 10.40 17.99
C LYS A 394 -60.33 11.56 18.13
N ASN A 395 -59.99 12.53 18.96
CA ASN A 395 -60.78 13.74 19.13
C ASN A 395 -60.86 14.52 17.81
N GLU A 396 -59.74 14.66 17.10
CA GLU A 396 -59.71 15.35 15.81
C GLU A 396 -60.57 14.65 14.74
N ILE A 397 -60.43 13.33 14.60
CA ILE A 397 -61.27 12.50 13.70
C ILE A 397 -62.76 12.67 14.03
N SER A 398 -63.11 12.65 15.32
CA SER A 398 -64.48 12.82 15.81
C SER A 398 -65.05 14.20 15.47
N VAL A 399 -64.26 15.26 15.63
CA VAL A 399 -64.67 16.62 15.25
C VAL A 399 -64.84 16.73 13.74
N LEU A 400 -63.85 16.30 12.94
CA LEU A 400 -63.92 16.32 11.48
C LEU A 400 -65.16 15.57 10.97
N HIS A 401 -65.43 14.38 11.50
CA HIS A 401 -66.60 13.59 11.11
C HIS A 401 -67.92 14.33 11.37
N LYS A 402 -68.07 14.93 12.57
CA LYS A 402 -69.28 15.71 12.92
C LYS A 402 -69.47 16.92 12.00
N VAL A 403 -68.39 17.63 11.68
CA VAL A 403 -68.45 18.81 10.80
C VAL A 403 -68.85 18.40 9.38
N ILE A 404 -68.20 17.38 8.81
CA ILE A 404 -68.49 16.84 7.48
C ILE A 404 -69.97 16.42 7.39
N GLU A 405 -70.47 15.69 8.38
CA GLU A 405 -71.86 15.20 8.37
C GLU A 405 -72.86 16.36 8.47
N SER A 406 -72.60 17.36 9.30
CA SER A 406 -73.45 18.55 9.40
C SER A 406 -73.51 19.36 8.09
N GLN A 407 -72.39 19.44 7.36
CA GLN A 407 -72.33 20.12 6.07
C GLN A 407 -73.06 19.33 4.99
N ARG A 408 -72.91 17.99 4.93
CA ARG A 408 -73.65 17.13 4.01
C ARG A 408 -75.16 17.23 4.19
N ILE A 409 -75.63 17.27 5.44
CA ILE A 409 -77.05 17.47 5.75
C ILE A 409 -77.53 18.82 5.22
N THR A 410 -76.74 19.88 5.38
CA THR A 410 -77.06 21.23 4.92
C THR A 410 -77.09 21.33 3.38
N GLU A 411 -76.11 20.73 2.69
CA GLU A 411 -76.07 20.68 1.21
C GLU A 411 -77.26 19.89 0.66
N SER A 412 -77.58 18.73 1.26
CA SER A 412 -78.72 17.90 0.87
C SER A 412 -80.05 18.65 0.97
N GLN A 413 -80.25 19.41 2.05
CA GLN A 413 -81.45 20.25 2.24
C GLN A 413 -81.57 21.38 1.21
N ASN A 414 -80.44 21.99 0.81
CA ASN A 414 -80.41 23.05 -0.19
C ASN A 414 -80.70 22.51 -1.60
N ASP A 415 -80.14 21.34 -1.94
CA ASP A 415 -80.38 20.68 -3.23
C ASP A 415 -81.83 20.20 -3.36
N GLU A 416 -82.45 19.72 -2.29
CA GLU A 416 -83.87 19.33 -2.29
C GLU A 416 -84.79 20.55 -2.54
N LYS A 417 -84.50 21.69 -1.90
CA LYS A 417 -85.25 22.94 -2.10
C LYS A 417 -85.12 23.47 -3.53
N ALA A 418 -83.92 23.36 -4.11
CA ALA A 418 -83.63 23.71 -5.50
C ALA A 418 -84.44 22.88 -6.48
N TYR A 419 -84.42 21.56 -6.25
CA TYR A 419 -85.11 20.58 -7.06
C TYR A 419 -86.61 20.83 -7.05
N TRP A 420 -87.18 21.12 -5.88
CA TRP A 420 -88.59 21.45 -5.74
C TRP A 420 -88.98 22.74 -6.48
N LYS A 421 -88.21 23.83 -6.33
CA LYS A 421 -88.44 25.08 -7.08
C LYS A 421 -88.34 24.88 -8.59
N TYR A 422 -87.41 24.03 -9.05
CA TYR A 422 -87.29 23.65 -10.45
C TYR A 422 -88.52 22.90 -10.96
N GLN A 423 -89.05 21.92 -10.20
CA GLN A 423 -90.31 21.24 -10.55
C GLN A 423 -91.46 22.24 -10.75
N GLU A 424 -91.62 23.17 -9.81
CA GLU A 424 -92.69 24.17 -9.88
C GLU A 424 -92.56 25.07 -11.11
N TRP A 425 -91.34 25.52 -11.42
CA TRP A 425 -91.07 26.32 -12.61
C TRP A 425 -91.36 25.53 -13.89
N ALA A 426 -90.82 24.32 -14.02
CA ALA A 426 -91.02 23.47 -15.20
C ALA A 426 -92.52 23.20 -15.43
N LEU A 427 -93.26 22.92 -14.36
CA LEU A 427 -94.70 22.70 -14.42
C LEU A 427 -95.47 23.94 -14.90
N LYS A 428 -95.03 25.16 -14.52
CA LYS A 428 -95.61 26.42 -15.05
C LYS A 428 -95.37 26.56 -16.54
N GLN A 429 -94.17 26.26 -17.04
CA GLN A 429 -93.84 26.31 -18.46
C GLN A 429 -94.67 25.32 -19.27
N ILE A 430 -94.77 24.07 -18.82
CA ILE A 430 -95.56 23.02 -19.47
C ILE A 430 -97.04 23.42 -19.57
N LYS A 431 -97.61 23.99 -18.49
CA LYS A 431 -98.99 24.49 -18.48
C LYS A 431 -99.20 25.70 -19.39
N ALA A 432 -98.21 26.58 -19.50
CA ALA A 432 -98.28 27.74 -20.39
C ALA A 432 -98.35 27.30 -21.86
N PHE A 433 -97.49 26.37 -22.27
CA PHE A 433 -97.54 25.79 -23.62
C PHE A 433 -98.86 25.07 -23.90
N ASP A 434 -99.31 24.20 -22.99
CA ASP A 434 -100.59 23.47 -23.11
C ASP A 434 -101.76 24.45 -23.34
N LYS A 435 -101.76 25.58 -22.63
CA LYS A 435 -102.76 26.65 -22.80
C LYS A 435 -102.67 27.34 -24.17
N GLU A 436 -101.47 27.71 -24.62
CA GLU A 436 -101.28 28.39 -25.91
C GLU A 436 -101.67 27.48 -27.09
N ILE A 437 -101.34 26.19 -27.03
CA ILE A 437 -101.73 25.23 -28.05
C ILE A 437 -103.24 25.05 -28.09
N ASN A 438 -103.90 24.87 -26.94
CA ASN A 438 -105.36 24.74 -26.91
C ASN A 438 -106.08 26.01 -27.38
N LYS A 439 -105.52 27.20 -27.10
CA LYS A 439 -106.06 28.47 -27.60
C LYS A 439 -105.93 28.58 -29.13
N SER A 440 -104.77 28.23 -29.70
CA SER A 440 -104.56 28.26 -31.15
C SER A 440 -105.54 27.36 -31.92
N VAL A 441 -105.98 26.25 -31.31
CA VAL A 441 -106.98 25.32 -31.88
C VAL A 441 -108.35 25.98 -31.99
N LEU A 442 -108.74 26.77 -30.99
CA LEU A 442 -110.01 27.49 -31.01
C LEU A 442 -110.02 28.60 -32.07
N ASP A 443 -108.87 29.24 -32.29
CA ASP A 443 -108.71 30.37 -33.22
C ASP A 443 -108.48 29.94 -34.69
N LYS A 444 -108.45 28.63 -34.99
CA LYS A 444 -108.04 28.04 -36.29
C LYS A 444 -106.63 28.45 -36.77
N ILE A 445 -105.82 28.96 -35.86
CA ILE A 445 -104.39 29.27 -36.11
C ILE A 445 -103.54 27.99 -35.95
N SER A 446 -104.10 26.93 -35.37
CA SER A 446 -103.40 25.68 -35.04
C SER A 446 -102.91 24.83 -36.20
N GLU A 447 -103.16 25.22 -37.46
CA GLU A 447 -102.56 24.60 -38.64
C GLU A 447 -101.20 25.24 -39.01
N ASP A 448 -100.80 26.32 -38.32
CA ASP A 448 -99.47 26.92 -38.49
C ASP A 448 -98.42 26.13 -37.69
N GLU A 449 -97.81 25.15 -38.34
CA GLU A 449 -96.71 24.32 -37.78
C GLU A 449 -95.56 25.19 -37.23
N LYS A 450 -95.33 26.36 -37.82
CA LYS A 450 -94.29 27.29 -37.38
C LYS A 450 -94.61 27.87 -36.01
N PHE A 451 -95.87 28.23 -35.76
CA PHE A 451 -96.31 28.74 -34.45
C PHE A 451 -96.11 27.69 -33.36
N VAL A 452 -96.47 26.42 -33.63
CA VAL A 452 -96.31 25.33 -32.66
C VAL A 452 -94.81 25.11 -32.35
N SER A 453 -93.95 25.07 -33.36
CA SER A 453 -92.50 24.93 -33.21
C SER A 453 -91.89 26.07 -32.37
N GLU A 454 -92.24 27.32 -32.65
CA GLU A 454 -91.76 28.48 -31.89
C GLU A 454 -92.17 28.41 -30.41
N LYS A 455 -93.40 27.97 -30.12
CA LYS A 455 -93.89 27.84 -28.74
C LYS A 455 -93.26 26.66 -28.00
N MET A 456 -92.94 25.57 -28.70
CA MET A 456 -92.18 24.46 -28.09
C MET A 456 -90.77 24.90 -27.70
N LEU A 457 -90.10 25.72 -28.52
CA LEU A 457 -88.78 26.28 -28.20
C LEU A 457 -88.84 27.26 -27.02
N GLU A 458 -89.87 28.09 -26.95
CA GLU A 458 -90.04 29.06 -25.87
C GLU A 458 -90.26 28.39 -24.51
N TYR A 459 -91.17 27.41 -24.45
CA TYR A 459 -91.64 26.87 -23.17
C TYR A 459 -91.06 25.52 -22.79
N LEU A 460 -90.88 24.60 -23.74
CA LEU A 460 -90.48 23.22 -23.43
C LEU A 460 -88.97 23.01 -23.53
N SER A 461 -88.32 23.63 -24.52
CA SER A 461 -86.88 23.46 -24.73
C SER A 461 -85.97 23.88 -23.56
N PRO A 462 -86.28 24.92 -22.75
CA PRO A 462 -85.44 25.28 -21.62
C PRO A 462 -85.45 24.24 -20.47
N ILE A 463 -86.39 23.29 -20.49
CA ILE A 463 -86.57 22.28 -19.45
C ILE A 463 -85.59 21.12 -19.67
N ASP A 464 -84.77 20.83 -18.66
CA ASP A 464 -84.01 19.59 -18.56
C ASP A 464 -84.83 18.49 -17.87
N THR A 465 -85.24 17.50 -18.65
CA THR A 465 -86.10 16.41 -18.20
C THR A 465 -85.44 15.49 -17.18
N ARG A 466 -84.10 15.50 -17.06
CA ARG A 466 -83.36 14.70 -16.07
C ARG A 466 -83.66 15.11 -14.64
N PHE A 467 -84.11 16.35 -14.45
CA PHE A 467 -84.44 16.90 -13.15
C PHE A 467 -85.94 16.96 -12.91
N LEU A 468 -86.77 16.28 -13.70
CA LEU A 468 -88.20 16.21 -13.44
C LEU A 468 -88.52 14.97 -12.60
N ASP A 469 -89.42 15.12 -11.63
CA ASP A 469 -90.03 13.95 -11.01
C ASP A 469 -90.94 13.23 -12.01
N GLN A 470 -91.34 12.00 -11.70
CA GLN A 470 -92.13 11.20 -12.63
C GLN A 470 -93.45 11.88 -13.03
N VAL A 471 -94.10 12.58 -12.11
CA VAL A 471 -95.42 13.21 -12.34
C VAL A 471 -95.28 14.41 -13.30
N VAL A 472 -94.26 15.24 -13.11
CA VAL A 472 -93.98 16.38 -13.99
C VAL A 472 -93.45 15.90 -15.34
N LEU A 473 -92.61 14.87 -15.37
CA LEU A 473 -92.08 14.26 -16.57
C LEU A 473 -93.17 13.65 -17.46
N ASP A 474 -94.13 12.93 -16.87
CA ASP A 474 -95.26 12.35 -17.60
C ASP A 474 -96.09 13.46 -18.27
N ARG A 475 -96.28 14.58 -17.55
CA ARG A 475 -97.01 15.72 -18.09
C ARG A 475 -96.22 16.45 -19.18
N TYR A 476 -94.92 16.63 -19.00
CA TYR A 476 -94.02 17.16 -20.05
C TYR A 476 -94.13 16.31 -21.31
N SER A 477 -93.98 15.00 -21.19
CA SER A 477 -93.92 14.07 -22.31
C SER A 477 -95.21 14.07 -23.12
N ARG A 478 -96.37 14.07 -22.44
CA ARG A 478 -97.68 14.19 -23.09
C ARG A 478 -97.82 15.48 -23.89
N VAL A 479 -97.46 16.60 -23.28
CA VAL A 479 -97.61 17.93 -23.88
C VAL A 479 -96.62 18.12 -25.05
N TYR A 480 -95.40 17.62 -24.90
CA TYR A 480 -94.39 17.58 -25.95
C TYR A 480 -94.86 16.75 -27.15
N GLN A 481 -95.43 15.56 -26.91
CA GLN A 481 -95.94 14.70 -27.96
C GLN A 481 -97.09 15.34 -28.75
N ILE A 482 -98.00 16.05 -28.08
CA ILE A 482 -99.04 16.86 -28.74
C ILE A 482 -98.42 17.92 -29.67
N GLY A 483 -97.32 18.54 -29.24
CA GLY A 483 -96.56 19.49 -30.07
C GLY A 483 -95.95 18.83 -31.30
N ILE A 484 -95.29 17.66 -31.12
CA ILE A 484 -94.67 16.90 -32.21
C ILE A 484 -95.70 16.42 -33.24
N GLU A 485 -96.83 15.86 -32.79
CA GLU A 485 -97.91 15.39 -33.68
C GLU A 485 -98.46 16.49 -34.59
N LYS A 486 -98.40 17.76 -34.14
CA LYS A 486 -98.86 18.93 -34.90
C LYS A 486 -97.85 19.47 -35.91
N ILE A 487 -96.59 19.04 -35.87
CA ILE A 487 -95.53 19.51 -36.78
C ILE A 487 -94.91 18.35 -37.59
N ALA A 488 -95.50 17.16 -37.51
CA ALA A 488 -94.92 15.91 -37.99
C ALA A 488 -94.78 15.82 -39.51
N ASP A 489 -95.57 16.59 -40.28
CA ASP A 489 -95.57 16.54 -41.74
C ASP A 489 -94.41 17.35 -42.36
N ASP A 490 -93.75 18.23 -41.61
CA ASP A 490 -92.55 18.97 -42.05
C ASP A 490 -91.28 18.58 -41.29
N SER A 491 -90.59 17.57 -41.84
CA SER A 491 -89.27 17.13 -41.38
C SER A 491 -88.22 18.25 -41.25
N LYS A 492 -88.33 19.36 -41.99
CA LYS A 492 -87.41 20.50 -41.86
C LYS A 492 -87.68 21.31 -40.61
N ILE A 493 -88.94 21.47 -40.22
CA ILE A 493 -89.34 22.16 -38.99
C ILE A 493 -88.89 21.34 -37.77
N LEU A 494 -89.06 20.01 -37.80
CA LEU A 494 -88.57 19.12 -36.74
C LEU A 494 -87.06 19.18 -36.56
N LEU A 495 -86.30 19.17 -37.66
CA LEU A 495 -84.84 19.27 -37.61
C LEU A 495 -84.41 20.62 -37.04
N LYS A 496 -85.03 21.71 -37.50
CA LYS A 496 -84.75 23.06 -37.00
C LYS A 496 -85.09 23.21 -35.52
N PHE A 497 -86.22 22.66 -35.08
CA PHE A 497 -86.59 22.60 -33.67
C PHE A 497 -85.52 21.87 -32.85
N TYR A 498 -85.05 20.71 -33.30
CA TYR A 498 -84.02 19.95 -32.59
C TYR A 498 -82.71 20.75 -32.49
N GLU A 499 -82.26 21.36 -33.58
CA GLU A 499 -81.06 22.21 -33.60
C GLU A 499 -81.17 23.43 -32.68
N GLU A 500 -82.31 24.12 -32.69
CA GLU A 500 -82.56 25.28 -31.83
C GLU A 500 -82.74 24.86 -30.36
N SER A 501 -83.28 23.67 -30.10
CA SER A 501 -83.42 23.16 -28.74
C SER A 501 -82.08 22.87 -28.07
N ILE A 502 -81.09 22.42 -28.84
CA ILE A 502 -79.71 22.20 -28.36
C ILE A 502 -79.04 23.53 -27.99
N LYS A 503 -79.35 24.60 -28.73
CA LYS A 503 -78.79 25.94 -28.47
C LYS A 503 -79.43 26.62 -27.25
N THR A 504 -80.60 26.16 -26.83
CA THR A 504 -81.30 26.75 -25.69
C THR A 504 -80.58 26.35 -24.41
N LYS A 505 -80.18 27.34 -23.59
CA LYS A 505 -79.56 27.08 -22.28
C LYS A 505 -80.57 26.33 -21.42
N LYS A 506 -80.30 25.04 -21.16
CA LYS A 506 -81.09 24.25 -20.21
C LYS A 506 -80.92 24.81 -18.82
N MET A 507 -82.03 25.02 -18.13
CA MET A 507 -82.01 25.40 -16.73
C MET A 507 -81.83 24.16 -15.86
N THR A 508 -81.04 24.28 -14.80
CA THR A 508 -80.80 23.24 -13.79
C THR A 508 -81.40 23.66 -12.45
N PRO A 509 -81.61 22.74 -11.50
CA PRO A 509 -82.07 23.09 -10.16
C PRO A 509 -81.25 24.21 -9.49
N LYS A 510 -79.94 24.25 -9.75
CA LYS A 510 -79.03 25.28 -9.21
C LYS A 510 -79.33 26.68 -9.74
N ASP A 511 -79.87 26.82 -10.95
CA ASP A 511 -80.31 28.12 -11.49
C ASP A 511 -81.53 28.69 -10.72
N PHE A 512 -82.17 27.90 -9.85
CA PHE A 512 -83.28 28.30 -8.97
C PHE A 512 -82.86 28.46 -7.49
N ILE A 513 -81.58 28.25 -7.20
CA ILE A 513 -80.95 28.59 -5.93
C ILE A 513 -80.24 29.93 -6.12
N GLY A 514 -80.91 31.08 -5.90
CA GLY A 514 -80.14 32.32 -5.74
C GLY A 514 -80.76 33.69 -6.01
N ASP A 515 -81.97 33.82 -6.56
CA ASP A 515 -82.54 35.16 -6.89
C ASP A 515 -83.70 35.60 -5.97
N GLU A 516 -83.63 35.26 -4.68
CA GLU A 516 -84.20 36.10 -3.63
C GLU A 516 -83.02 36.77 -2.90
N LYS A 517 -82.54 37.88 -3.47
CA LYS A 517 -81.83 38.93 -2.73
C LYS A 517 -82.70 40.18 -2.71
#